data_AF-A0A961SCK9-F1
#
_entry.id   AF-A0A961SCK9-F1
#
_cell.length_a   1.000
_cell.length_b   1.000
_cell.length_c   1.000
_cell.angle_alpha   90.00
_cell.angle_beta   90.00
_cell.angle_gamma   90.00
#
_symmetry.space_group_name_H-M   'P 1'
#
loop_
_entity.id
_entity.type
_entity.pdbx_description
1 polymer ?
#
loop_
_entity_poly.entity_id
_entity_poly.type
_entity_poly.pdbx_seq_one_letter_code
_entity_poly.pdbx_strand_id
1 'polypeptide(L)'
;MRAILLSCIAILAAASSVLADAKTYSGRTIIYYDRSHGTQVEYYSPKGRAYLWYPGNRRAVPGLWQVQGKNICFQYGPNTYNPVTRSRGGKWECKPMAPHKKWMTGSCRGDVFKLATGRIPYRLIRGRAALNAVSARCR
;
A
#
# COMPACT_ATOMS: atom_id res chain seq x y z
N MET A 1 -42.97 15.62 -29.55
CA MET A 1 -41.78 14.73 -29.50
C MET A 1 -40.60 15.53 -28.97
N ARG A 2 -40.15 15.29 -27.74
CA ARG A 2 -38.94 15.93 -27.18
C ARG A 2 -38.05 14.83 -26.60
N ALA A 3 -36.86 14.71 -27.16
CA ALA A 3 -35.88 13.68 -26.85
C ALA A 3 -35.34 13.84 -25.43
N ILE A 4 -35.29 12.73 -24.69
CA ILE A 4 -34.62 12.60 -23.41
C ILE A 4 -33.13 12.43 -23.71
N LEU A 5 -32.31 13.42 -23.34
CA LEU A 5 -30.85 13.37 -23.42
C LEU A 5 -30.30 13.81 -22.08
N LEU A 6 -30.30 12.91 -21.08
CA LEU A 6 -29.69 13.16 -19.77
C LEU A 6 -29.42 11.82 -19.06
N SER A 7 -28.47 11.03 -19.54
CA SER A 7 -27.80 10.02 -18.68
C SER A 7 -26.54 9.45 -19.35
N CYS A 8 -25.40 10.12 -19.16
CA CYS A 8 -24.07 9.52 -19.37
C CYS A 8 -22.96 10.14 -18.51
N ILE A 9 -23.24 11.19 -17.73
CA ILE A 9 -22.19 11.97 -17.03
C ILE A 9 -21.70 11.30 -15.73
N ALA A 10 -22.47 10.37 -15.14
CA ALA A 10 -22.12 9.78 -13.83
C ALA A 10 -21.05 8.67 -13.87
N ILE A 11 -20.81 8.02 -15.02
CA ILE A 11 -19.88 6.88 -15.11
C ILE A 11 -18.41 7.35 -15.18
N LEU A 12 -18.13 8.55 -15.70
CA LEU A 12 -16.78 9.09 -15.84
C LEU A 12 -16.09 9.46 -14.51
N ALA A 13 -16.85 9.89 -13.48
CA ALA A 13 -16.26 10.37 -12.23
C ALA A 13 -15.65 9.23 -11.38
N ALA A 14 -16.31 8.07 -11.31
CA ALA A 14 -15.84 6.94 -10.50
C ALA A 14 -14.53 6.35 -11.05
N ALA A 15 -14.45 6.12 -12.37
CA ALA A 15 -13.24 5.61 -13.02
C ALA A 15 -12.04 6.55 -12.83
N SER A 16 -12.29 7.87 -12.87
CA SER A 16 -11.24 8.89 -12.68
C SER A 16 -10.60 8.82 -11.29
N SER A 17 -11.40 8.61 -10.24
CA SER A 17 -10.88 8.51 -8.86
C SER A 17 -10.03 7.25 -8.63
N VAL A 18 -10.43 6.10 -9.19
CA VAL A 18 -9.68 4.83 -9.11
C VAL A 18 -8.32 4.97 -9.79
N LEU A 19 -8.27 5.59 -10.97
CA LEU A 19 -7.04 5.81 -11.73
C LEU A 19 -6.10 6.78 -10.98
N ALA A 20 -6.63 7.85 -10.39
CA ALA A 20 -5.84 8.79 -9.61
C ALA A 20 -5.23 8.14 -8.35
N ASP A 21 -6.00 7.29 -7.68
CA ASP A 21 -5.52 6.53 -6.52
C ASP A 21 -4.47 5.51 -6.92
N ALA A 22 -4.70 4.71 -7.96
CA ALA A 22 -3.70 3.77 -8.45
C ALA A 22 -2.39 4.50 -8.84
N LYS A 23 -2.49 5.68 -9.47
CA LYS A 23 -1.33 6.53 -9.81
C LYS A 23 -0.58 7.04 -8.57
N THR A 24 -1.25 7.18 -7.42
CA THR A 24 -0.63 7.60 -6.16
C THR A 24 0.31 6.54 -5.58
N TYR A 25 0.06 5.25 -5.86
CA TYR A 25 0.88 4.14 -5.32
C TYR A 25 1.79 3.51 -6.39
N SER A 26 1.30 3.40 -7.62
CA SER A 26 1.98 2.67 -8.70
C SER A 26 3.41 3.15 -8.93
N GLY A 27 4.36 2.23 -8.81
CA GLY A 27 5.79 2.49 -9.01
C GLY A 27 6.44 3.25 -7.86
N ARG A 28 5.91 3.17 -6.64
CA ARG A 28 6.39 3.97 -5.50
C ARG A 28 6.61 3.13 -4.25
N THR A 29 7.57 3.55 -3.46
CA THR A 29 7.70 3.15 -2.06
C THR A 29 6.95 4.14 -1.20
N ILE A 30 6.09 3.63 -0.32
CA ILE A 30 5.32 4.43 0.64
C ILE A 30 5.78 4.08 2.05
N ILE A 31 5.85 5.09 2.92
CA ILE A 31 6.18 4.94 4.33
C ILE A 31 4.93 5.26 5.15
N TYR A 32 4.53 4.33 6.00
CA TYR A 32 3.41 4.50 6.93
C TYR A 32 3.89 4.49 8.37
N TYR A 33 3.11 5.11 9.24
CA TYR A 33 3.27 4.98 10.67
C TYR A 33 1.90 4.93 11.36
N ASP A 34 1.72 3.91 12.19
CA ASP A 34 0.65 3.85 13.18
C ASP A 34 1.16 3.23 14.49
N ARG A 35 0.44 3.44 15.59
CA ARG A 35 0.88 2.98 16.93
C ARG A 35 0.85 1.46 17.07
N SER A 36 0.00 0.76 16.32
CA SER A 36 -0.19 -0.70 16.45
C SER A 36 0.90 -1.47 15.71
N HIS A 37 1.23 -1.06 14.48
CA HIS A 37 2.25 -1.72 13.65
C HIS A 37 3.64 -1.08 13.78
N GLY A 38 3.72 0.22 14.09
CA GLY A 38 4.95 1.00 14.02
C GLY A 38 5.22 1.54 12.61
N THR A 39 6.50 1.77 12.29
CA THR A 39 6.93 2.22 10.96
C THR A 39 6.82 1.07 9.97
N GLN A 40 6.12 1.28 8.85
CA GLN A 40 5.94 0.30 7.78
C GLN A 40 6.42 0.91 6.46
N VAL A 41 7.04 0.11 5.62
CA VAL A 41 7.49 0.52 4.29
C VAL A 41 6.97 -0.47 3.29
N GLU A 42 6.35 0.01 2.22
CA GLU A 42 5.79 -0.87 1.21
C GLU A 42 6.09 -0.34 -0.19
N TYR A 43 6.67 -1.20 -1.04
CA TYR A 43 6.84 -0.91 -2.45
C TYR A 43 5.68 -1.48 -3.26
N TYR A 44 5.05 -0.61 -4.06
CA TYR A 44 3.93 -0.93 -4.94
C TYR A 44 4.42 -0.90 -6.39
N SER A 45 4.66 -2.07 -6.97
CA SER A 45 5.07 -2.15 -8.38
C SER A 45 3.90 -1.79 -9.32
N PRO A 46 4.17 -1.24 -10.52
CA PRO A 46 3.12 -0.94 -11.48
C PRO A 46 2.35 -2.15 -11.98
N LYS A 47 2.93 -3.36 -11.85
CA LYS A 47 2.33 -4.63 -12.27
C LYS A 47 1.50 -5.30 -11.15
N GLY A 48 1.08 -4.55 -10.12
CA GLY A 48 0.21 -5.04 -9.06
C GLY A 48 0.90 -5.90 -7.99
N ARG A 49 2.24 -6.03 -7.98
CA ARG A 49 2.97 -6.66 -6.86
C ARG A 49 3.25 -5.65 -5.76
N ALA A 50 3.11 -6.09 -4.51
CA ALA A 50 3.44 -5.35 -3.31
C ALA A 50 4.56 -6.06 -2.54
N TYR A 51 5.41 -5.29 -1.87
CA TYR A 51 6.49 -5.82 -1.02
C TYR A 51 6.52 -5.04 0.29
N LEU A 52 6.06 -5.69 1.35
CA LEU A 52 5.88 -5.08 2.66
C LEU A 52 7.09 -5.36 3.55
N TRP A 53 7.58 -4.32 4.20
CA TRP A 53 8.62 -4.36 5.22
C TRP A 53 8.10 -3.64 6.48
N TYR A 54 7.80 -4.42 7.51
CA TYR A 54 7.35 -3.89 8.80
C TYR A 54 8.00 -4.64 9.98
N PRO A 55 7.81 -4.16 11.23
CA PRO A 55 8.50 -4.72 12.39
C PRO A 55 8.31 -6.22 12.56
N GLY A 56 9.40 -6.92 12.86
CA GLY A 56 9.43 -8.38 12.99
C GLY A 56 9.69 -9.14 11.68
N ASN A 57 9.60 -8.49 10.52
CA ASN A 57 9.98 -9.13 9.26
C ASN A 57 11.48 -9.41 9.20
N ARG A 58 11.83 -10.60 8.69
CA ARG A 58 13.22 -10.98 8.37
C ARG A 58 13.55 -10.83 6.89
N ARG A 59 12.53 -10.66 6.06
CA ARG A 59 12.54 -10.53 4.59
C ARG A 59 11.34 -9.68 4.19
N ALA A 60 11.38 -9.06 3.01
CA ALA A 60 10.22 -8.33 2.52
C ALA A 60 9.11 -9.34 2.21
N VAL A 61 7.89 -9.05 2.65
CA VAL A 61 6.73 -9.92 2.48
C VAL A 61 6.13 -9.64 1.12
N PRO A 62 6.19 -10.60 0.17
CA PRO A 62 5.60 -10.42 -1.15
C PRO A 62 4.07 -10.55 -1.07
N GLY A 63 3.39 -9.77 -1.89
CA GLY A 63 1.95 -9.84 -2.08
C GLY A 63 1.53 -9.20 -3.40
N LEU A 64 0.21 -9.07 -3.52
CA LEU A 64 -0.45 -8.33 -4.58
C LEU A 64 -1.15 -7.11 -4.00
N TRP A 65 -1.30 -6.07 -4.82
CA TRP A 65 -2.13 -4.90 -4.49
C TRP A 65 -2.99 -4.51 -5.69
N GLN A 66 -4.12 -3.89 -5.40
CA GLN A 66 -4.98 -3.26 -6.39
C GLN A 66 -5.84 -2.17 -5.74
N VAL A 67 -6.37 -1.25 -6.54
CA VAL A 67 -7.42 -0.31 -6.13
C VAL A 67 -8.74 -0.81 -6.69
N GLN A 68 -9.75 -0.94 -5.82
CA GLN A 68 -11.10 -1.34 -6.19
C GLN A 68 -12.10 -0.32 -5.66
N GLY A 69 -12.64 0.51 -6.56
CA GLY A 69 -13.50 1.63 -6.17
C GLY A 69 -12.79 2.55 -5.18
N LYS A 70 -13.35 2.69 -3.96
CA LYS A 70 -12.78 3.52 -2.89
C LYS A 70 -11.86 2.75 -1.93
N ASN A 71 -11.47 1.52 -2.27
CA ASN A 71 -10.65 0.65 -1.44
C ASN A 71 -9.29 0.42 -2.06
N ILE A 72 -8.29 0.23 -1.20
CA ILE A 72 -7.06 -0.46 -1.57
C ILE A 72 -7.14 -1.89 -1.03
N CYS A 73 -6.76 -2.86 -1.85
CA CYS A 73 -6.83 -4.27 -1.52
C CYS A 73 -5.46 -4.91 -1.64
N PHE A 74 -5.18 -5.85 -0.74
CA PHE A 74 -3.92 -6.56 -0.64
C PHE A 74 -4.16 -8.06 -0.58
N GLN A 75 -3.25 -8.84 -1.15
CA GLN A 75 -3.21 -10.29 -0.95
C GLN A 75 -1.75 -10.69 -0.72
N TYR A 76 -1.37 -10.81 0.56
CA TYR A 76 -0.07 -11.37 0.94
C TYR A 76 -0.10 -12.90 0.91
N GLY A 77 1.05 -13.55 0.83
CA GLY A 77 1.15 -15.00 0.66
C GLY A 77 0.44 -15.82 1.77
N PRO A 78 0.00 -17.06 1.49
CA PRO A 78 -0.74 -17.90 2.43
C PRO A 78 0.05 -18.24 3.71
N ASN A 79 1.39 -18.22 3.64
CA ASN A 79 2.28 -18.50 4.76
C ASN A 79 2.66 -17.25 5.57
N THR A 80 1.88 -16.18 5.48
CA THR A 80 2.08 -14.93 6.23
C THR A 80 1.08 -14.82 7.37
N TYR A 81 1.47 -14.10 8.43
CA TYR A 81 0.63 -13.85 9.59
C TYR A 81 0.79 -12.39 10.04
N ASN A 82 -0.33 -11.70 10.23
CA ASN A 82 -0.35 -10.37 10.82
C ASN A 82 -0.61 -10.49 12.33
N PRO A 83 0.37 -10.17 13.21
CA PRO A 83 0.21 -10.32 14.65
C PRO A 83 -0.71 -9.26 15.28
N VAL A 84 -1.02 -8.16 14.59
CA VAL A 84 -1.90 -7.11 15.08
C VAL A 84 -3.37 -7.49 14.87
N THR A 85 -3.72 -7.97 13.66
CA THR A 85 -5.09 -8.40 13.34
C THR A 85 -5.37 -9.87 13.65
N ARG A 86 -4.31 -10.65 13.90
CA ARG A 86 -4.34 -12.12 14.06
C ARG A 86 -4.82 -12.87 12.82
N SER A 87 -4.75 -12.25 11.65
CA SER A 87 -5.14 -12.84 10.36
C SER A 87 -3.97 -13.53 9.66
N ARG A 88 -4.27 -14.61 8.93
CA ARG A 88 -3.35 -15.25 7.97
C ARG A 88 -3.57 -14.70 6.57
N GLY A 89 -2.50 -14.64 5.78
CA GLY A 89 -2.57 -14.23 4.39
C GLY A 89 -3.25 -15.27 3.47
N GLY A 90 -3.16 -15.03 2.18
CA GLY A 90 -3.69 -15.90 1.11
C GLY A 90 -5.04 -15.44 0.54
N LYS A 91 -5.75 -14.54 1.22
CA LYS A 91 -7.00 -13.95 0.74
C LYS A 91 -6.83 -12.46 0.44
N TRP A 92 -7.69 -11.92 -0.41
CA TRP A 92 -7.78 -10.48 -0.61
C TRP A 92 -8.38 -9.83 0.64
N GLU A 93 -7.70 -8.82 1.15
CA GLU A 93 -8.15 -7.97 2.24
C GLU A 93 -8.18 -6.52 1.75
N CYS A 94 -9.37 -5.92 1.78
CA CYS A 94 -9.59 -4.55 1.33
C CYS A 94 -9.82 -3.62 2.52
N LYS A 95 -9.31 -2.40 2.42
CA LYS A 95 -9.57 -1.32 3.37
C LYS A 95 -9.91 -0.02 2.65
N PRO A 96 -10.72 0.86 3.24
CA PRO A 96 -11.02 2.15 2.65
C PRO A 96 -9.74 2.96 2.41
N MET A 97 -9.65 3.58 1.22
CA MET A 97 -8.48 4.31 0.77
C MET A 97 -8.15 5.52 1.66
N ALA A 98 -9.16 6.28 2.07
CA ALA A 98 -8.97 7.50 2.84
C ALA A 98 -8.28 7.26 4.21
N PRO A 99 -8.75 6.31 5.05
CA PRO A 99 -8.01 5.86 6.24
C PRO A 99 -6.62 5.32 5.94
N HIS A 100 -6.42 4.62 4.81
CA HIS A 100 -5.09 4.13 4.46
C HIS A 100 -4.11 5.26 4.15
N LYS A 101 -4.56 6.28 3.42
CA LYS A 101 -3.78 7.49 3.12
C LYS A 101 -3.44 8.30 4.37
N LYS A 102 -4.33 8.34 5.37
CA LYS A 102 -4.14 9.09 6.62
C LYS A 102 -2.85 8.71 7.36
N TRP A 103 -2.40 7.47 7.24
CA TRP A 103 -1.20 6.97 7.91
C TRP A 103 0.07 7.08 7.06
N MET A 104 -0.03 7.58 5.82
CA MET A 104 1.14 7.84 4.98
C MET A 104 1.93 9.01 5.55
N THR A 105 3.22 8.79 5.76
CA THR A 105 4.17 9.78 6.29
C THR A 105 5.21 10.21 5.27
N GLY A 106 5.33 9.47 4.16
CA GLY A 106 6.28 9.77 3.09
C GLY A 106 6.07 8.87 1.88
N SER A 107 6.61 9.29 0.74
CA SER A 107 6.55 8.52 -0.50
C SER A 107 7.67 8.93 -1.47
N CYS A 108 8.27 7.95 -2.11
CA CYS A 108 9.35 8.13 -3.09
C CYS A 108 9.07 7.27 -4.34
N ARG A 109 9.62 7.71 -5.48
CA ARG A 109 9.52 6.98 -6.75
C ARG A 109 10.46 5.77 -6.73
N GLY A 110 10.00 4.65 -7.27
CA GLY A 110 10.77 3.41 -7.40
C GLY A 110 10.82 2.56 -6.14
N ASP A 111 11.57 1.46 -6.22
CA ASP A 111 11.85 0.53 -5.12
C ASP A 111 13.15 0.92 -4.41
N VAL A 112 13.14 2.03 -3.67
CA VAL A 112 14.36 2.66 -3.13
C VAL A 112 15.09 1.77 -2.11
N PHE A 113 14.39 0.80 -1.51
CA PHE A 113 14.94 -0.16 -0.56
C PHE A 113 15.19 -1.55 -1.16
N LYS A 114 14.95 -1.73 -2.46
CA LYS A 114 15.12 -3.00 -3.18
C LYS A 114 14.26 -4.14 -2.58
N LEU A 115 13.09 -3.82 -2.06
CA LEU A 115 12.16 -4.77 -1.41
C LEU A 115 11.67 -5.84 -2.38
N ALA A 116 11.61 -5.54 -3.68
CA ALA A 116 11.23 -6.50 -4.72
C ALA A 116 12.19 -7.70 -4.82
N THR A 117 13.41 -7.57 -4.29
CA THR A 117 14.39 -8.68 -4.19
C THR A 117 14.07 -9.67 -3.07
N GLY A 118 13.06 -9.38 -2.23
CA GLY A 118 12.75 -10.14 -1.02
C GLY A 118 13.68 -9.82 0.16
N ARG A 119 14.68 -8.96 -0.02
CA ARG A 119 15.60 -8.51 1.04
C ARG A 119 15.05 -7.27 1.73
N ILE A 120 15.43 -7.08 3.00
CA ILE A 120 15.19 -5.86 3.76
C ILE A 120 16.53 -5.23 4.13
N PRO A 121 16.63 -3.89 4.20
CA PRO A 121 17.87 -3.23 4.61
C PRO A 121 18.32 -3.60 6.02
N TYR A 122 17.36 -3.68 6.94
CA TYR A 122 17.57 -4.06 8.34
C TYR A 122 16.23 -4.43 8.98
N ARG A 123 16.25 -5.03 10.18
CA ARG A 123 15.01 -5.33 10.92
C ARG A 123 14.46 -4.07 11.56
N LEU A 124 13.19 -3.78 11.31
CA LEU A 124 12.49 -2.70 12.01
C LEU A 124 12.07 -3.18 13.40
N ILE A 125 12.25 -2.32 14.39
CA ILE A 125 11.69 -2.47 15.73
C ILE A 125 10.36 -1.71 15.77
N ARG A 126 9.36 -2.24 16.48
CA ARG A 126 8.08 -1.57 16.63
C ARG A 126 8.27 -0.20 17.28
N GLY A 127 7.58 0.81 16.75
CA GLY A 127 7.66 2.19 17.21
C GLY A 127 8.11 3.15 16.11
N ARG A 128 8.48 4.36 16.54
CA ARG A 128 8.79 5.49 15.65
C ARG A 128 10.28 5.70 15.40
N ALA A 129 11.15 5.01 16.13
CA ALA A 129 12.59 5.22 16.08
C ALA A 129 13.16 5.10 14.66
N ALA A 130 12.64 4.16 13.86
CA ALA A 130 13.09 3.97 12.49
C ALA A 130 12.56 5.01 11.49
N LEU A 131 11.47 5.73 11.82
CA LEU A 131 10.73 6.57 10.87
C LEU A 131 11.64 7.59 10.17
N ASN A 132 12.45 8.32 10.94
CA ASN A 132 13.34 9.33 10.38
C ASN A 132 14.37 8.72 9.41
N ALA A 133 14.91 7.55 9.75
CA ALA A 133 15.93 6.87 8.95
C ALA A 133 15.38 6.37 7.60
N VAL A 134 14.16 5.81 7.60
CA VAL A 134 13.50 5.40 6.34
C VAL A 134 13.02 6.60 5.54
N SER A 135 12.46 7.62 6.17
CA SER A 135 12.01 8.84 5.49
C SER A 135 13.18 9.61 4.85
N ALA A 136 14.36 9.62 5.46
CA ALA A 136 15.54 10.28 4.89
C ALA A 136 15.99 9.67 3.55
N ARG A 137 15.81 8.36 3.36
CA ARG A 137 16.11 7.65 2.09
C ARG A 137 15.01 7.76 1.04
N CYS A 138 13.88 8.36 1.39
CA CYS A 138 12.68 8.47 0.56
C CYS A 138 12.40 9.95 0.22
N ARG A 139 13.45 10.72 -0.04
CA ARG A 139 13.43 12.12 -0.49
C ARG A 139 13.85 12.21 -1.95
#